data_AF-A0A0G2GKN2-F1
#
_entry.id   AF-A0A0G2GKN2-F1
#
_cell.length_a   1.000
_cell.length_b   1.000
_cell.length_c   1.000
_cell.angle_alpha   90.00
_cell.angle_beta   90.00
_cell.angle_gamma   90.00
#
_symmetry.space_group_name_H-M   'P 1'
#
loop_
_entity.id
_entity.type
_entity.pdbx_description
1 polymer ?
#
loop_
_entity_poly.entity_id
_entity_poly.type
_entity_poly.pdbx_seq_one_letter_code
_entity_poly.pdbx_strand_id
1 'polypeptide(L)'
;MTGAAFKAAVEQSRKLKAKPTNDELLELYALFKQAEQDPPIEKSETPGTFDLKGKAKRKAWQKIVDEGVTPADAETKYVALVESLKEKYGYSA
;
A
#
# COMPACT_ATOMS: atom_id res chain seq x y z
N MET A 1 4.74 -15.89 -0.99
CA MET A 1 5.14 -15.55 -2.38
C MET A 1 4.12 -14.54 -2.85
N THR A 2 4.53 -13.32 -3.19
CA THR A 2 3.59 -12.31 -3.69
C THR A 2 3.14 -12.66 -5.11
N GLY A 3 1.84 -12.52 -5.38
CA GLY A 3 1.23 -12.88 -6.67
C GLY A 3 1.79 -12.09 -7.85
N ALA A 4 1.78 -12.68 -9.04
CA ALA A 4 2.24 -12.02 -10.26
C ALA A 4 1.46 -10.71 -10.56
N ALA A 5 0.15 -10.72 -10.30
CA ALA A 5 -0.71 -9.55 -10.44
C ALA A 5 -0.32 -8.42 -9.47
N PHE A 6 0.02 -8.75 -8.23
CA PHE A 6 0.49 -7.77 -7.25
C PHE A 6 1.80 -7.12 -7.70
N LYS A 7 2.79 -7.92 -8.13
CA LYS A 7 4.07 -7.38 -8.63
C LYS A 7 3.86 -6.44 -9.82
N ALA A 8 3.01 -6.84 -10.77
CA ALA A 8 2.64 -5.99 -11.89
C ALA A 8 1.96 -4.69 -11.41
N ALA A 9 1.02 -4.76 -10.48
CA ALA A 9 0.36 -3.58 -9.91
C ALA A 9 1.36 -2.66 -9.20
N VAL A 10 2.36 -3.20 -8.50
CA VAL A 10 3.41 -2.41 -7.84
C VAL A 10 4.22 -1.62 -8.87
N GLU A 11 4.61 -2.24 -9.98
CA GLU A 11 5.28 -1.54 -11.08
C GLU A 11 4.37 -0.50 -11.73
N GLN A 12 3.11 -0.86 -11.95
CA GLN A 12 2.12 0.01 -12.59
C GLN A 12 1.79 1.25 -11.76
N SER A 13 1.73 1.12 -10.42
CA SER A 13 1.51 2.23 -9.50
C SER A 13 2.56 3.34 -9.64
N ARG A 14 3.76 2.99 -10.11
CA ARG A 14 4.88 3.92 -10.35
C ARG A 14 4.83 4.59 -11.72
N LYS A 15 3.98 4.10 -12.64
CA LYS A 15 3.81 4.59 -14.02
C LYS A 15 2.53 5.43 -14.19
N LEU A 16 1.91 5.84 -13.09
CA LEU A 16 0.78 6.77 -13.13
C LEU A 16 1.25 8.13 -13.66
N LYS A 17 0.46 8.75 -14.55
CA LYS A 17 0.81 10.03 -15.19
C LYS A 17 0.73 11.21 -14.23
N ALA A 18 -0.11 11.08 -13.20
CA ALA A 18 -0.25 12.07 -12.14
C ALA A 18 -0.03 11.43 -10.78
N LYS A 19 0.42 12.25 -9.83
CA LYS A 19 0.73 11.82 -8.46
C LYS A 19 -0.57 11.60 -7.67
N PRO A 20 -0.79 10.43 -7.07
CA PRO A 20 -1.92 10.19 -6.17
C PRO A 20 -1.90 11.12 -4.96
N THR A 21 -3.06 11.28 -4.34
CA THR A 21 -3.19 11.99 -3.07
C THR A 21 -2.40 11.29 -1.96
N ASN A 22 -2.09 12.01 -0.88
CA ASN A 22 -1.40 11.42 0.26
C ASN A 22 -2.18 10.25 0.85
N ASP A 23 -3.50 10.30 0.89
CA ASP A 23 -4.34 9.23 1.44
C ASP A 23 -4.24 7.95 0.60
N GLU A 24 -4.30 8.07 -0.73
CA GLU A 24 -4.12 6.94 -1.65
C GLU A 24 -2.69 6.36 -1.54
N LEU A 25 -1.68 7.22 -1.38
CA LEU A 25 -0.30 6.78 -1.15
C LEU A 25 -0.14 6.02 0.17
N LEU A 26 -0.84 6.45 1.23
CA LEU A 26 -0.85 5.77 2.52
C LEU A 26 -1.55 4.42 2.44
N GLU A 27 -2.65 4.34 1.67
CA GLU A 27 -3.39 3.10 1.47
C GLU A 27 -2.60 2.08 0.63
N LEU A 28 -1.99 2.53 -0.47
CA LEU A 28 -1.04 1.72 -1.24
C LEU A 28 0.10 1.20 -0.34
N TYR A 29 0.68 2.06 0.49
CA TYR A 29 1.74 1.66 1.41
C TYR A 29 1.26 0.60 2.41
N ALA A 30 0.10 0.81 3.05
CA ALA A 30 -0.48 -0.11 4.01
C ALA A 30 -0.67 -1.50 3.38
N LEU A 31 -1.40 -1.55 2.26
CA LEU A 31 -1.69 -2.79 1.54
C LEU A 31 -0.41 -3.49 1.08
N PHE A 32 0.56 -2.74 0.56
CA PHE A 32 1.85 -3.28 0.16
C PHE A 32 2.61 -3.92 1.33
N LYS A 33 2.71 -3.22 2.47
CA LYS A 33 3.38 -3.76 3.67
C LYS A 33 2.67 -5.00 4.21
N GLN A 34 1.34 -5.02 4.18
CA GLN A 34 0.56 -6.16 4.63
C GLN A 34 0.66 -7.37 3.68
N ALA A 35 0.77 -7.14 2.37
CA ALA A 35 1.00 -8.19 1.39
C ALA A 35 2.40 -8.81 1.53
N GLU A 36 3.44 -8.00 1.71
CA GLU A 36 4.81 -8.50 1.83
C GLU A 36 5.10 -9.17 3.18
N GLN A 37 4.46 -8.72 4.27
CA GLN A 37 4.76 -9.17 5.65
C GLN A 37 6.24 -9.08 6.03
N ASP A 38 7.04 -8.26 5.34
CA ASP A 38 8.49 -8.17 5.54
C ASP A 38 8.96 -6.71 5.69
N PRO A 39 9.39 -6.28 6.89
CA PRO A 39 9.12 -6.93 8.18
C PRO A 39 7.60 -6.91 8.49
N PRO A 40 7.11 -7.81 9.36
CA PRO A 40 5.73 -7.76 9.87
C PRO A 40 5.54 -6.53 10.77
N ILE A 41 4.30 -6.09 10.96
CA ILE A 41 3.99 -4.84 11.70
C ILE A 41 4.55 -4.81 13.12
N GLU A 42 4.59 -5.97 13.77
CA GLU A 42 5.15 -6.16 15.11
C GLU A 42 6.65 -5.90 15.18
N LYS A 43 7.36 -6.22 14.09
CA LYS A 43 8.81 -6.00 13.94
C LYS A 43 9.14 -4.70 13.21
N SER A 44 8.12 -3.99 12.74
CA SER A 44 8.30 -2.70 12.09
C SER A 44 8.72 -1.64 13.12
N GLU A 45 9.65 -0.77 12.73
CA GLU A 45 10.11 0.33 13.58
C GLU A 45 8.95 1.27 13.94
N THR A 46 8.85 1.62 15.22
CA THR A 46 7.85 2.58 15.67
C THR A 46 8.37 3.97 15.35
N PRO A 47 7.65 4.76 14.53
CA PRO A 47 8.09 6.09 14.14
C PRO A 47 8.23 6.99 15.38
N GLY A 48 9.32 7.76 15.41
CA GLY A 48 9.63 8.67 16.52
C GLY A 48 8.55 9.73 16.73
N THR A 49 8.58 10.39 17.88
CA THR A 49 7.51 11.31 18.33
C THR A 49 7.24 12.45 17.34
N PHE A 50 8.27 12.90 16.63
CA PHE A 50 8.21 13.99 15.64
C PHE A 50 7.99 13.51 14.20
N ASP A 51 7.98 12.21 13.92
CA ASP A 51 7.76 11.68 12.57
C ASP A 51 6.26 11.49 12.28
N LEU A 52 5.61 12.58 11.89
CA LEU A 52 4.20 12.58 11.53
C LEU A 52 3.90 11.71 10.30
N LYS A 53 4.83 11.64 9.34
CA LYS A 53 4.65 10.85 8.10
C LYS A 53 4.77 9.37 8.38
N GLY A 54 5.78 8.94 9.13
CA GLY A 54 5.92 7.57 9.57
C GLY A 54 4.74 7.13 10.43
N LYS A 55 4.26 8.00 11.34
CA LYS A 55 3.04 7.73 12.11
C LYS A 55 1.82 7.52 11.23
N ALA A 56 1.61 8.35 10.21
CA ALA A 56 0.49 8.19 9.28
C ALA A 56 0.57 6.86 8.51
N LYS A 57 1.77 6.51 8.00
CA LYS A 57 2.04 5.23 7.32
C LYS A 57 1.76 4.03 8.20
N ARG A 58 2.31 4.03 9.42
CA ARG A 58 2.08 2.96 10.40
C ARG A 58 0.62 2.88 10.82
N LYS A 59 -0.06 4.01 10.99
CA LYS A 59 -1.50 4.04 11.31
C LYS A 59 -2.34 3.44 10.18
N ALA A 60 -2.05 3.77 8.92
CA ALA A 60 -2.76 3.21 7.78
C ALA A 60 -2.55 1.68 7.68
N TRP A 61 -1.33 1.21 7.92
CA TRP A 61 -1.03 -0.22 7.96
C TRP A 61 -1.67 -0.93 9.15
N GLN A 62 -1.59 -0.36 10.36
CA GLN A 62 -2.23 -0.91 11.55
C GLN A 62 -3.74 -1.04 11.35
N LYS A 63 -4.38 -0.04 10.73
CA LYS A 63 -5.82 -0.06 10.45
C LYS A 63 -6.23 -1.32 9.68
N ILE A 64 -5.53 -1.66 8.60
CA ILE A 64 -5.88 -2.85 7.81
C ILE A 64 -5.53 -4.16 8.53
N VAL A 65 -4.52 -4.16 9.41
CA VAL A 65 -4.21 -5.31 10.28
C VAL A 65 -5.33 -5.52 11.30
N ASP A 66 -5.81 -4.44 11.93
CA ASP A 66 -6.90 -4.46 12.91
C ASP A 66 -8.23 -4.88 12.26
N GLU A 67 -8.43 -4.55 10.98
CA GLU A 67 -9.54 -5.05 10.15
C GLU A 67 -9.42 -6.54 9.80
N GLY A 68 -8.30 -7.19 10.13
CA GLY A 68 -8.07 -8.60 9.83
C GLY A 68 -7.72 -8.89 8.37
N VAL A 69 -7.24 -7.89 7.63
CA VAL A 69 -6.86 -8.05 6.21
C VAL A 69 -5.67 -9.00 6.11
N THR A 70 -5.87 -10.14 5.45
CA THR A 70 -4.78 -11.11 5.24
C THR A 70 -3.80 -10.61 4.16
N PRO A 71 -2.59 -11.17 4.06
CA PRO A 71 -1.68 -10.82 2.98
C PRO A 71 -2.29 -11.01 1.58
N ALA A 72 -3.08 -12.07 1.39
CA ALA A 72 -3.76 -12.36 0.13
C ALA A 72 -4.86 -11.32 -0.19
N ASP A 73 -5.63 -10.90 0.83
CA ASP A 73 -6.62 -9.84 0.66
C ASP A 73 -5.95 -8.51 0.36
N ALA A 74 -4.81 -8.24 1.01
CA ALA A 74 -4.04 -7.01 0.79
C ALA A 74 -3.52 -6.94 -0.65
N GLU A 75 -3.04 -8.04 -1.22
CA GLU A 75 -2.66 -8.12 -2.64
C GLU A 75 -3.84 -7.80 -3.56
N THR A 76 -4.99 -8.41 -3.31
CA THR A 76 -6.20 -8.21 -4.12
C THR A 76 -6.69 -6.75 -4.05
N LYS A 77 -6.77 -6.19 -2.84
CA LYS A 77 -7.13 -4.78 -2.62
C LYS A 77 -6.11 -3.83 -3.26
N TYR A 78 -4.82 -4.16 -3.19
CA TYR A 78 -3.76 -3.35 -3.81
C TYR A 78 -3.92 -3.28 -5.32
N VAL A 79 -4.16 -4.41 -5.99
CA VAL A 79 -4.41 -4.45 -7.43
C VAL A 79 -5.64 -3.61 -7.79
N ALA A 80 -6.75 -3.78 -7.08
CA ALA A 80 -7.98 -3.01 -7.31
C ALA A 80 -7.78 -1.50 -7.13
N LEU A 81 -7.01 -1.10 -6.10
CA LEU A 81 -6.67 0.30 -5.87
C LEU A 81 -5.81 0.85 -7.01
N VAL A 82 -4.78 0.12 -7.46
CA VAL A 82 -3.93 0.56 -8.57
C VAL A 82 -4.75 0.72 -9.85
N GLU A 83 -5.65 -0.20 -10.19
CA GLU A 83 -6.55 -0.04 -11.34
C GLU A 83 -7.40 1.23 -11.23
N SER A 84 -8.00 1.48 -10.06
CA SER A 84 -8.78 2.70 -9.82
C SER A 84 -7.92 3.97 -9.98
N LEU A 85 -6.66 3.93 -9.52
CA LEU A 85 -5.72 5.04 -9.67
C LEU A 85 -5.30 5.25 -11.13
N LYS A 86 -5.18 4.19 -11.93
CA LYS A 86 -4.92 4.31 -13.37
C LYS A 86 -6.05 5.03 -14.08
N GLU A 87 -7.31 4.71 -13.75
CA GLU A 87 -8.47 5.39 -14.31
C GLU A 87 -8.51 6.87 -13.90
N LYS A 88 -8.22 7.15 -12.63
CA LYS A 88 -8.29 8.51 -12.07
C LYS A 88 -7.15 9.42 -12.51
N TYR A 89 -5.91 8.91 -12.53
CA TYR A 89 -4.70 9.70 -12.77
C TYR A 89 -4.11 9.49 -14.17
N GLY A 90 -4.66 8.56 -14.93
CA GLY A 90 -4.11 8.12 -16.21
C GLY A 90 -2.89 7.22 -16.02
N TYR A 91 -2.77 6.22 -16.89
CA TYR A 91 -1.66 5.27 -16.91
C TYR A 91 -0.83 5.45 -18.18
N SER A 92 0.49 5.40 -18.05
CA SER A 92 1.39 5.27 -19.19
C SER A 92 1.82 3.80 -19.28
N ALA A 93 1.21 3.07 -20.21
CA ALA A 93 1.53 1.67 -20.48
C ALA A 93 2.93 1.52 -21.09
#